data_AF-A0A3L7WXY5-F1
#
_entry.id   AF-A0A3L7WXY5-F1
#
_cell.length_a   1.000
_cell.length_b   1.000
_cell.length_c   1.000
_cell.angle_alpha   90.00
_cell.angle_beta   90.00
_cell.angle_gamma   90.00
#
_symmetry.space_group_name_H-M   'P 1'
#
loop_
_entity.id
_entity.type
_entity.pdbx_description
1 polymer ?
#
loop_
_entity_poly.entity_id
_entity_poly.type
_entity_poly.pdbx_seq_one_letter_code
_entity_poly.pdbx_strand_id
1 'polypeptide(L)'
;MPPSDVQQFFPPSMNVRVGDTVTWRSSVPTPHTVSFLGGTPLIVPPSLENPKIFAPTPAPAAGYDGVGYVNSGVMGVGFPGQGFSVNFSRAGTFGYVCILHISQGMGGTINVAAAAPAPPKTGSGAASNPATSMALVGVLAVLALATVGGARLASRRAR
;
A
#
# COMPACT_ATOMS: atom_id res chain seq x y z
N MET A 1 -36.68 -27.12 7.24
CA MET A 1 -35.97 -25.94 6.72
C MET A 1 -34.53 -26.08 7.17
N PRO A 2 -33.53 -25.77 6.32
CA PRO A 2 -32.20 -25.50 6.87
C PRO A 2 -32.33 -24.38 7.92
N PRO A 3 -31.46 -24.33 8.93
CA PRO A 3 -31.49 -23.25 9.92
C PRO A 3 -31.52 -21.89 9.22
N SER A 4 -32.30 -20.95 9.77
CA SER A 4 -32.31 -19.57 9.30
C SER A 4 -30.91 -18.97 9.50
N ASP A 5 -30.17 -18.79 8.41
CA ASP A 5 -28.90 -18.07 8.44
C ASP A 5 -29.16 -16.56 8.55
N VAL A 6 -28.32 -15.88 9.34
CA VAL A 6 -28.30 -14.42 9.41
C VAL A 6 -27.37 -13.93 8.32
N GLN A 7 -27.92 -13.25 7.32
CA GLN A 7 -27.15 -12.75 6.17
C GLN A 7 -26.34 -11.50 6.54
N GLN A 8 -25.24 -11.69 7.28
CA GLN A 8 -24.40 -10.62 7.81
C GLN A 8 -22.92 -10.99 7.76
N PHE A 9 -22.06 -9.97 7.59
CA PHE A 9 -20.61 -10.10 7.78
C PHE A 9 -20.26 -9.92 9.26
N PHE A 10 -19.38 -10.76 9.79
CA PHE A 10 -18.92 -10.68 11.17
C PHE A 10 -17.39 -10.49 11.24
N PRO A 11 -16.90 -9.40 11.85
CA PRO A 11 -17.68 -8.23 12.27
C PRO A 11 -18.26 -7.46 11.05
N PRO A 12 -19.34 -6.68 11.22
CA PRO A 12 -19.93 -5.91 10.11
C PRO A 12 -19.07 -4.69 9.72
N SER A 13 -18.20 -4.24 10.63
CA SER A 13 -17.23 -3.18 10.38
C SER A 13 -15.86 -3.55 10.92
N MET A 14 -14.80 -3.17 10.21
CA MET A 14 -13.43 -3.35 10.65
C MET A 14 -12.61 -2.10 10.41
N ASN A 15 -11.70 -1.78 11.34
CA ASN A 15 -10.78 -0.66 11.25
C ASN A 15 -9.37 -1.19 10.95
N VAL A 16 -8.73 -0.65 9.92
CA VAL A 16 -7.39 -1.03 9.47
C VAL A 16 -6.60 0.23 9.07
N ARG A 17 -5.33 0.07 8.67
CA ARG A 17 -4.47 1.15 8.17
C ARG A 17 -4.20 0.98 6.67
N VAL A 18 -3.83 2.07 6.01
CA VAL A 18 -3.30 2.01 4.63
C VAL A 18 -2.14 1.00 4.57
N GLY A 19 -2.20 0.10 3.58
CA GLY A 19 -1.25 -0.98 3.41
C GLY A 19 -1.69 -2.31 4.03
N ASP A 20 -2.72 -2.33 4.88
CA ASP A 20 -3.23 -3.57 5.45
C ASP A 20 -4.01 -4.39 4.42
N THR A 21 -4.02 -5.71 4.65
CA THR A 21 -4.82 -6.66 3.88
C THR A 21 -5.91 -7.25 4.76
N VAL A 22 -7.17 -7.12 4.35
CA VAL A 22 -8.30 -7.78 4.99
C VAL A 22 -8.61 -9.06 4.24
N THR A 23 -8.86 -10.13 4.99
CA THR A 23 -9.24 -11.43 4.42
C THR A 23 -10.61 -11.84 4.94
N TRP A 24 -11.53 -12.08 4.01
CA TRP A 24 -12.83 -12.67 4.27
C TRP A 24 -12.72 -14.19 4.13
N ARG A 25 -13.45 -14.91 4.97
CA ARG A 25 -13.57 -16.37 4.94
C ARG A 25 -15.03 -16.74 5.07
N SER A 26 -15.45 -17.76 4.33
CA SER A 26 -16.77 -18.37 4.49
C SER A 26 -16.58 -19.86 4.72
N SER A 27 -17.21 -20.37 5.77
CA SER A 27 -17.25 -21.80 6.10
C SER A 27 -18.70 -22.29 6.25
N VAL A 28 -19.66 -21.53 5.72
CA VAL A 28 -21.09 -21.85 5.75
C VAL A 28 -21.53 -22.40 4.38
N PRO A 29 -22.56 -23.28 4.34
CA PRO A 29 -23.09 -23.82 3.09
C PRO A 29 -23.88 -22.80 2.26
N THR A 30 -24.38 -21.75 2.89
CA THR A 30 -25.06 -20.65 2.20
C THR A 30 -24.02 -19.87 1.36
N PRO A 31 -24.26 -19.68 0.05
CA PRO A 31 -23.29 -19.02 -0.83
C PRO A 31 -23.20 -17.52 -0.57
N HIS A 32 -22.01 -16.96 -0.52
CA HIS A 32 -21.79 -15.53 -0.30
C HIS A 32 -20.81 -14.94 -1.32
N THR A 33 -20.83 -13.61 -1.44
CA THR A 33 -19.79 -12.85 -2.14
C THR A 33 -19.30 -11.72 -1.25
N VAL A 34 -18.10 -11.24 -1.53
CA VAL A 34 -17.58 -9.96 -1.04
C VAL A 34 -17.37 -9.10 -2.26
N SER A 35 -18.17 -8.05 -2.40
CA SER A 35 -18.20 -7.23 -3.60
C SER A 35 -18.09 -5.75 -3.25
N PHE A 36 -17.00 -5.12 -3.67
CA PHE A 36 -16.84 -3.68 -3.66
C PHE A 36 -17.28 -3.12 -5.01
N LEU A 37 -18.19 -2.14 -4.98
CA LEU A 37 -18.76 -1.59 -6.21
C LEU A 37 -17.88 -0.51 -6.82
N GLY A 38 -17.20 0.27 -5.97
CA GLY A 38 -16.27 1.33 -6.37
C GLY A 38 -16.81 2.29 -7.42
N GLY A 39 -18.09 2.68 -7.29
CA GLY A 39 -18.79 3.55 -8.24
C GLY A 39 -19.43 2.83 -9.44
N THR A 40 -19.22 1.51 -9.59
CA THR A 40 -19.89 0.70 -10.61
C THR A 40 -21.35 0.48 -10.21
N PRO A 41 -22.33 0.85 -11.05
CA PRO A 41 -23.73 0.54 -10.78
C PRO A 41 -23.93 -0.97 -10.64
N LEU A 42 -24.61 -1.38 -9.57
CA LEU A 42 -25.11 -2.75 -9.49
C LEU A 42 -26.30 -2.90 -10.43
N ILE A 43 -26.07 -3.54 -11.57
CA ILE A 43 -27.16 -4.14 -12.32
C ILE A 43 -27.44 -5.47 -11.63
N VAL A 44 -28.36 -5.46 -10.66
CA VAL A 44 -28.80 -6.67 -9.96
C VAL A 44 -29.37 -7.60 -11.03
N PRO A 45 -28.72 -8.75 -11.31
CA PRO A 45 -29.26 -9.65 -12.31
C PRO A 45 -30.49 -10.32 -11.71
N PRO A 46 -31.56 -10.50 -12.51
CA PRO A 46 -32.75 -11.22 -12.06
C PRO A 46 -32.48 -12.72 -11.82
N SER A 47 -31.31 -13.25 -12.22
CA SER A 47 -30.91 -14.64 -11.98
C SER A 47 -29.42 -14.79 -11.66
N LEU A 48 -29.10 -15.89 -10.97
CA LEU A 48 -27.73 -16.34 -10.69
C LEU A 48 -26.95 -16.76 -11.96
N GLU A 49 -27.59 -16.71 -13.12
CA GLU A 49 -27.05 -17.23 -14.38
C GLU A 49 -26.20 -16.22 -15.15
N ASN A 50 -26.02 -14.99 -14.63
CA ASN A 50 -25.05 -14.06 -15.23
C ASN A 50 -23.64 -14.32 -14.65
N PRO A 51 -22.79 -15.11 -15.33
CA PRO A 51 -21.47 -15.44 -14.81
C PRO A 51 -20.57 -14.21 -14.67
N LYS A 52 -20.83 -13.12 -15.41
CA LYS A 52 -20.00 -11.91 -15.36
C LYS A 52 -20.13 -11.16 -14.03
N ILE A 53 -21.22 -11.37 -13.29
CA ILE A 53 -21.47 -10.70 -12.00
C ILE A 53 -20.88 -11.52 -10.84
N PHE A 54 -20.80 -12.83 -10.99
CA PHE A 54 -20.29 -13.74 -9.96
C PHE A 54 -18.90 -14.31 -10.25
N ALA A 55 -18.30 -13.96 -11.40
CA ALA A 55 -16.90 -14.23 -11.66
C ALA A 55 -16.02 -13.45 -10.67
N PRO A 56 -14.96 -14.08 -10.13
CA PRO A 56 -13.97 -13.37 -9.35
C PRO A 56 -13.36 -12.21 -10.13
N THR A 57 -13.29 -11.04 -9.50
CA THR A 57 -12.59 -9.85 -9.99
C THR A 57 -11.61 -9.42 -8.92
N PRO A 58 -10.30 -9.71 -9.07
CA PRO A 58 -9.32 -9.47 -8.01
C PRO A 58 -9.15 -7.97 -7.75
N ALA A 59 -8.71 -7.63 -6.53
CA ALA A 59 -8.25 -6.28 -6.24
C ALA A 59 -7.01 -5.94 -7.10
N PRO A 60 -6.79 -4.66 -7.46
CA PRO A 60 -5.57 -4.25 -8.13
C PRO A 60 -4.32 -4.62 -7.32
N ALA A 61 -3.24 -5.02 -8.00
CA ALA A 61 -1.98 -5.38 -7.33
C ALA A 61 -1.38 -4.20 -6.55
N ALA A 62 -1.67 -2.96 -6.96
CA ALA A 62 -1.28 -1.74 -6.25
C ALA A 62 -2.12 -1.45 -4.98
N GLY A 63 -3.10 -2.31 -4.68
CA GLY A 63 -4.07 -2.12 -3.60
C GLY A 63 -5.35 -1.42 -4.07
N TYR A 64 -6.45 -1.76 -3.42
CA TYR A 64 -7.75 -1.16 -3.66
C TYR A 64 -7.82 0.24 -3.06
N ASP A 65 -8.14 1.21 -3.91
CA ASP A 65 -8.27 2.61 -3.55
C ASP A 65 -9.74 3.04 -3.44
N GLY A 66 -10.71 2.12 -3.61
CA GLY A 66 -12.13 2.44 -3.59
C GLY A 66 -12.76 2.71 -4.95
N VAL A 67 -12.00 2.59 -6.05
CA VAL A 67 -12.52 2.78 -7.41
C VAL A 67 -12.55 1.44 -8.14
N GLY A 68 -13.62 1.23 -8.91
CA GLY A 68 -13.81 0.03 -9.72
C GLY A 68 -14.39 -1.15 -8.93
N TYR A 69 -14.89 -2.11 -9.71
CA TYR A 69 -15.50 -3.32 -9.22
C TYR A 69 -14.45 -4.36 -8.79
N VAL A 70 -14.60 -4.88 -7.58
CA VAL A 70 -13.76 -5.95 -7.02
C VAL A 70 -14.68 -6.98 -6.36
N ASN A 71 -14.47 -8.27 -6.65
CA ASN A 71 -15.38 -9.33 -6.28
C ASN A 71 -14.65 -10.64 -5.96
N SER A 72 -15.03 -11.29 -4.87
CA SER A 72 -14.53 -12.63 -4.52
C SER A 72 -14.96 -13.72 -5.49
N GLY A 73 -16.05 -13.50 -6.22
CA GLY A 73 -16.88 -14.57 -6.76
C GLY A 73 -17.63 -15.32 -5.66
N VAL A 74 -18.37 -16.38 -6.03
CA VAL A 74 -19.16 -17.15 -5.06
C VAL A 74 -18.26 -17.94 -4.11
N MET A 75 -18.48 -17.77 -2.81
CA MET A 75 -17.75 -18.42 -1.73
C MET A 75 -18.67 -19.17 -0.77
N GLY A 76 -18.13 -20.17 -0.08
CA GLY A 76 -18.83 -20.99 0.92
C GLY A 76 -18.67 -22.48 0.65
N VAL A 77 -19.10 -23.32 1.58
CA VAL A 77 -18.94 -24.78 1.47
C VAL A 77 -19.62 -25.29 0.19
N GLY A 78 -18.86 -26.03 -0.63
CA GLY A 78 -19.34 -26.53 -1.92
C GLY A 78 -19.13 -25.57 -3.11
N PHE A 79 -18.54 -24.38 -2.88
CA PHE A 79 -18.20 -23.41 -3.92
C PHE A 79 -16.68 -23.29 -4.13
N PRO A 80 -16.22 -22.83 -5.31
CA PRO A 80 -14.79 -22.75 -5.62
C PRO A 80 -13.98 -21.83 -4.68
N GLY A 81 -14.61 -20.78 -4.14
CA GLY A 81 -13.97 -19.84 -3.22
C GLY A 81 -14.26 -20.14 -1.74
N GLN A 82 -13.23 -20.13 -0.90
CA GLN A 82 -13.39 -20.19 0.58
C GLN A 82 -12.80 -18.96 1.28
N GLY A 83 -12.14 -18.07 0.52
CA GLY A 83 -11.66 -16.81 1.05
C GLY A 83 -11.24 -15.85 -0.04
N PHE A 84 -11.15 -14.60 0.36
CA PHE A 84 -10.85 -13.48 -0.53
C PHE A 84 -10.07 -12.44 0.25
N SER A 85 -9.04 -11.86 -0.36
CA SER A 85 -8.17 -10.89 0.29
C SER A 85 -8.09 -9.61 -0.52
N VAL A 86 -8.16 -8.48 0.17
CA VAL A 86 -8.04 -7.14 -0.43
C VAL A 86 -7.06 -6.33 0.40
N ASN A 87 -6.01 -5.83 -0.26
CA ASN A 87 -5.15 -4.79 0.27
C ASN A 87 -5.76 -3.41 0.03
N PHE A 88 -5.64 -2.49 0.98
CA PHE A 88 -6.16 -1.12 0.84
C PHE A 88 -5.03 -0.11 0.72
N SER A 89 -5.00 0.63 -0.39
CA SER A 89 -3.94 1.59 -0.71
C SER A 89 -4.29 3.03 -0.34
N ARG A 90 -5.56 3.31 -0.03
CA ARG A 90 -6.05 4.67 0.27
C ARG A 90 -6.83 4.71 1.58
N ALA A 91 -6.63 5.79 2.34
CA ALA A 91 -7.42 6.05 3.53
C ALA A 91 -8.86 6.42 3.13
N GLY A 92 -9.83 5.98 3.91
CA GLY A 92 -11.25 6.18 3.63
C GLY A 92 -12.13 5.07 4.17
N THR A 93 -13.41 5.16 3.86
CA THR A 93 -14.41 4.15 4.23
C THR A 93 -14.88 3.42 2.97
N PHE A 94 -14.73 2.09 2.97
CA PHE A 94 -15.06 1.24 1.83
C PHE A 94 -16.21 0.30 2.20
N GLY A 95 -17.38 0.60 1.64
CA GLY A 95 -18.55 -0.27 1.73
C GLY A 95 -18.45 -1.44 0.76
N TYR A 96 -18.86 -2.62 1.21
CA TYR A 96 -18.98 -3.82 0.39
C TYR A 96 -20.27 -4.57 0.73
N VAL A 97 -20.72 -5.40 -0.21
CA VAL A 97 -21.97 -6.15 -0.08
C VAL A 97 -21.78 -7.60 -0.50
N CYS A 98 -22.68 -8.46 -0.02
CA CYS A 98 -22.96 -9.71 -0.69
C CYS A 98 -24.06 -9.50 -1.72
N ILE A 99 -23.77 -9.68 -3.00
CA ILE A 99 -24.73 -9.45 -4.10
C ILE A 99 -25.92 -10.41 -3.98
N LEU A 100 -25.68 -11.64 -3.54
CA LEU A 100 -26.71 -12.68 -3.39
C LEU A 100 -27.76 -12.33 -2.32
N HIS A 101 -27.39 -11.51 -1.33
CA HIS A 101 -28.20 -11.19 -0.16
C HIS A 101 -28.35 -9.69 0.07
N ILE A 102 -28.17 -8.89 -0.99
CA ILE A 102 -28.24 -7.44 -0.91
C ILE A 102 -29.64 -6.95 -0.51
N SER A 103 -30.70 -7.62 -0.97
CA SER A 103 -32.09 -7.35 -0.57
C SER A 103 -32.37 -7.63 0.90
N GLN A 104 -31.52 -8.43 1.56
CA GLN A 104 -31.56 -8.72 2.99
C GLN A 104 -30.64 -7.79 3.80
N GLY A 105 -29.96 -6.85 3.14
CA GLY A 105 -29.08 -5.87 3.79
C GLY A 105 -27.69 -6.40 4.14
N MET A 106 -27.23 -7.50 3.52
CA MET A 106 -25.92 -8.08 3.82
C MET A 106 -24.78 -7.19 3.29
N GLY A 107 -24.38 -6.23 4.13
CA GLY A 107 -23.31 -5.27 3.86
C GLY A 107 -22.30 -5.22 4.99
N GLY A 108 -21.09 -4.78 4.66
CA GLY A 108 -20.03 -4.54 5.61
C GLY A 108 -19.23 -3.29 5.24
N THR A 109 -18.37 -2.86 6.15
CA THR A 109 -17.56 -1.65 5.97
C THR A 109 -16.13 -1.85 6.45
N ILE A 110 -15.16 -1.42 5.64
CA ILE A 110 -13.76 -1.31 6.07
C ILE A 110 -13.42 0.18 6.22
N ASN A 111 -13.00 0.58 7.42
CA ASN A 111 -12.52 1.91 7.72
C ASN A 111 -10.99 1.90 7.71
N VAL A 112 -10.38 2.57 6.74
CA VAL A 112 -8.93 2.61 6.55
C VAL A 112 -8.41 3.96 7.02
N ALA A 113 -7.66 3.94 8.12
CA ALA A 113 -6.95 5.12 8.60
C ALA A 113 -5.68 5.37 7.77
N ALA A 114 -5.31 6.65 7.65
CA ALA A 114 -4.02 7.00 7.06
C ALA A 114 -2.86 6.31 7.79
N ALA A 115 -1.79 6.01 7.05
CA ALA A 115 -0.54 5.63 7.67
C ALA A 115 -0.06 6.76 8.58
N ALA A 116 0.59 6.41 9.69
CA ALA A 116 1.33 7.42 10.45
C ALA A 116 2.36 8.07 9.52
N PRO A 117 2.57 9.39 9.60
CA PRO A 117 3.67 10.03 8.89
C PRO A 117 4.96 9.26 9.18
N ALA A 118 5.78 9.06 8.14
CA ALA A 118 7.14 8.59 8.38
C ALA A 118 7.79 9.50 9.43
N PRO A 119 8.60 8.95 10.36
CA PRO A 119 9.40 9.79 11.24
C PRO A 119 10.11 10.86 10.41
N PRO A 120 10.27 12.09 10.93
CA PRO A 120 11.10 13.08 10.27
C PRO A 120 12.43 12.43 9.87
N LYS A 121 12.92 12.70 8.66
CA LYS A 121 14.26 12.28 8.28
C LYS A 121 15.26 13.03 9.16
N THR A 122 15.47 12.58 10.39
CA THR A 122 16.63 12.94 11.19
C THR A 122 17.78 12.24 10.48
N GLY A 123 18.60 13.01 9.75
CA GLY A 123 19.58 12.48 8.80
C GLY A 123 20.42 11.34 9.35
N SER A 124 20.98 10.51 8.46
CA SER A 124 21.87 9.40 8.80
C SER A 124 22.91 9.86 9.81
N GLY A 125 22.72 9.51 11.07
CA GLY A 125 23.67 9.80 12.14
C GLY A 125 24.94 8.99 11.89
N ALA A 126 25.77 9.42 10.94
CA ALA A 126 27.18 9.17 11.02
C ALA A 126 27.63 9.95 12.25
N ALA A 127 27.78 9.25 13.37
CA ALA A 127 28.56 9.74 14.49
C ALA A 127 29.96 10.05 13.93
N SER A 128 30.23 11.31 13.63
CA SER A 128 31.58 11.80 13.47
C SER A 128 32.25 11.64 14.83
N ASN A 129 33.00 10.56 15.02
CA ASN A 129 33.89 10.44 16.17
C ASN A 129 34.82 11.66 16.19
N PRO A 130 34.80 12.51 17.23
CA PRO A 130 35.75 13.60 17.34
C PRO A 130 37.06 13.05 17.93
N ALA A 131 37.78 12.25 17.15
CA ALA A 131 39.06 11.69 17.58
C ALA A 131 40.04 11.49 16.41
N THR A 132 40.21 12.51 15.56
CA THR A 132 41.49 12.79 14.88
C THR A 132 41.38 14.09 14.09
N SER A 133 41.90 15.18 14.66
CA SER A 133 42.56 16.26 13.91
C SER A 133 43.16 17.20 14.96
N MET A 134 44.38 16.87 15.40
CA MET A 134 45.21 17.86 16.08
C MET A 134 45.42 19.04 15.14
N ALA A 135 45.24 20.23 15.71
CA ALA A 135 45.45 21.52 15.11
C ALA A 135 46.84 21.67 14.47
N LEU A 136 46.89 22.43 13.37
CA LEU A 136 47.95 23.42 13.22
C LEU A 136 47.34 24.69 12.61
N VAL A 137 46.92 25.60 13.48
CA VAL A 137 46.66 27.00 13.11
C VAL A 137 48.01 27.70 13.05
N GLY A 138 48.46 28.01 11.84
CA GLY A 138 49.57 28.91 11.58
C GLY A 138 49.13 29.95 10.56
N VAL A 139 48.51 31.03 11.04
CA VAL A 139 48.18 32.21 10.25
C VAL A 139 49.48 32.95 9.94
N LEU A 140 49.83 33.13 8.66
CA LEU A 140 50.57 34.32 8.23
C LEU A 140 50.22 34.64 6.77
N ALA A 141 49.50 35.75 6.61
CA ALA A 141 49.22 36.38 5.34
C ALA A 141 50.51 36.96 4.74
N VAL A 142 50.85 36.59 3.50
CA VAL A 142 51.66 37.44 2.62
C VAL A 142 51.12 37.34 1.19
N LEU A 143 50.55 38.48 0.80
CA LEU A 143 50.30 39.06 -0.52
C LEU A 143 50.84 38.32 -1.77
N ALA A 144 49.94 38.06 -2.73
CA ALA A 144 50.29 37.73 -4.10
C ALA A 144 50.72 38.97 -4.88
N LEU A 145 51.84 38.90 -5.60
CA LEU A 145 52.09 39.70 -6.81
C LEU A 145 53.21 39.05 -7.66
N ALA A 146 52.89 38.72 -8.92
CA ALA A 146 53.72 38.79 -10.15
C ALA A 146 55.13 38.13 -10.14
N THR A 147 55.68 37.44 -11.15
CA THR A 147 55.42 37.26 -12.59
C THR A 147 56.53 36.33 -13.12
N VAL A 148 56.22 35.54 -14.15
CA VAL A 148 57.07 35.18 -15.32
C VAL A 148 58.29 34.24 -15.16
N GLY A 149 58.33 33.24 -16.08
CA GLY A 149 59.55 32.67 -16.67
C GLY A 149 60.01 31.36 -16.00
N GLY A 150 59.97 30.18 -16.61
CA GLY A 150 60.11 29.86 -18.02
C GLY A 150 61.59 29.75 -18.42
N ALA A 151 62.08 28.51 -18.48
CA ALA A 151 63.24 28.00 -19.25
C ALA A 151 64.63 27.81 -18.58
N ARG A 152 64.93 26.51 -18.40
CA ARG A 152 66.07 25.73 -18.94
C ARG A 152 67.54 26.15 -18.65
N LEU A 153 68.22 25.22 -17.97
CA LEU A 153 69.42 24.46 -18.39
C LEU A 153 70.59 25.22 -19.04
N ALA A 154 71.72 25.30 -18.35
CA ALA A 154 73.02 24.85 -18.89
C ALA A 154 74.12 24.89 -17.83
N SER A 155 74.90 23.82 -17.82
CA SER A 155 76.18 23.66 -17.15
C SER A 155 77.27 24.56 -17.75
N ARG A 156 78.24 24.97 -16.92
CA ARG A 156 79.67 25.01 -17.30
C ARG A 156 80.55 25.23 -16.06
N ARG A 157 81.43 24.26 -15.81
CA ARG A 157 82.64 24.37 -14.98
C ARG A 157 83.69 25.22 -15.70
N ALA A 158 84.42 26.05 -14.95
CA ALA A 158 85.85 26.33 -15.18
C ALA A 158 86.42 27.16 -14.02
N ARG A 159 87.24 26.54 -13.17
CA ARG A 159 88.71 26.69 -13.18
C ARG A 159 89.33 25.54 -12.40
#